data_AF-A0A2T6K611-F1
#
_entry.id   AF-A0A2T6K611-F1
#
_cell.length_a   1.000
_cell.length_b   1.000
_cell.length_c   1.000
_cell.angle_alpha   90.00
_cell.angle_beta   90.00
_cell.angle_gamma   90.00
#
_symmetry.space_group_name_H-M   'P 1'
#
loop_
_entity.id
_entity.type
_entity.pdbx_description
1 polymer ?
#
loop_
_entity_poly.entity_id
_entity_poly.type
_entity_poly.pdbx_seq_one_letter_code
_entity_poly.pdbx_strand_id
1 'polypeptide(L)'
;MEKVKKFLRSLIFKNYDEFAIVLGYTDWKVADENTFYVYRIEPDAGWHVTELPNKKWAVWNDEGQPPYSIKVFATWYEAIGQLRKLFEEKGLPEEYWMPEGFDENENVFMKEPDRDKKM
;
A
#
# COMPACT_ATOMS: atom_id res chain seq x y z
N MET A 1 12.75 19.67 -22.99
CA MET A 1 12.90 18.69 -21.89
C MET A 1 12.08 19.04 -20.66
N GLU A 2 12.11 20.27 -20.13
CA GLU A 2 11.31 20.64 -18.94
C GLU A 2 9.80 20.51 -19.12
N LYS A 3 9.25 20.96 -20.26
CA LYS A 3 7.79 20.90 -20.52
C LYS A 3 7.26 19.46 -20.53
N VAL A 4 8.02 18.53 -21.11
CA VAL A 4 7.68 17.09 -21.15
C VAL A 4 7.74 16.48 -19.75
N LYS A 5 8.76 16.82 -18.95
CA LYS A 5 8.87 16.38 -17.55
C LYS A 5 7.71 16.90 -16.69
N LYS A 6 7.31 18.17 -16.88
CA LYS A 6 6.16 18.77 -16.17
C LYS A 6 4.85 18.07 -16.53
N PHE A 7 4.65 17.75 -17.80
CA PHE A 7 3.46 17.04 -18.28
C PHE A 7 3.37 15.60 -17.74
N LEU A 8 4.47 14.84 -17.81
CA LEU A 8 4.54 13.48 -17.24
C LEU A 8 4.27 13.47 -15.73
N ARG A 9 4.88 14.40 -14.99
CA ARG A 9 4.61 14.55 -13.55
C ARG A 9 3.13 14.83 -13.30
N SER A 10 2.53 15.78 -14.02
CA SER A 10 1.10 16.10 -13.84
C SER A 10 0.18 14.92 -14.14
N LEU A 11 0.54 14.06 -15.11
CA LEU A 11 -0.24 12.87 -15.45
C LEU A 11 -0.15 11.81 -14.35
N ILE A 12 1.06 11.57 -13.81
CA ILE A 12 1.26 10.64 -12.69
C ILE A 12 0.46 11.10 -11.47
N PHE A 13 0.56 12.38 -11.09
CA PHE A 13 -0.22 12.93 -9.97
C PHE A 13 -1.74 12.75 -10.17
N LYS A 14 -2.24 13.01 -11.39
CA LYS A 14 -3.66 12.84 -11.70
C LYS A 14 -4.12 11.37 -11.55
N ASN A 15 -3.31 10.41 -11.99
CA ASN A 15 -3.65 9.00 -11.88
C ASN A 15 -3.69 8.53 -10.42
N TYR A 16 -2.82 9.07 -9.57
CA TYR A 16 -2.83 8.78 -8.14
C TYR A 16 -4.01 9.43 -7.42
N ASP A 17 -4.42 10.64 -7.79
CA ASP A 17 -5.65 11.24 -7.26
C ASP A 17 -6.90 10.45 -7.69
N GLU A 18 -6.92 9.93 -8.93
CA GLU A 18 -7.97 9.01 -9.38
C GLU A 18 -7.98 7.72 -8.57
N PHE A 19 -6.82 7.17 -8.23
CA PHE A 19 -6.73 5.98 -7.37
C PHE A 19 -7.15 6.27 -5.93
N ALA A 20 -6.84 7.46 -5.41
CA ALA A 20 -7.32 7.88 -4.10
C ALA A 20 -8.85 7.88 -4.02
N ILE A 21 -9.53 8.32 -5.08
CA ILE A 21 -11.00 8.27 -5.18
C ILE A 21 -11.50 6.82 -5.13
N VAL A 22 -10.80 5.87 -5.78
CA VAL A 22 -11.12 4.42 -5.68
C VAL A 22 -10.99 3.91 -4.24
N LEU A 23 -10.01 4.42 -3.48
CA LEU A 23 -9.83 4.15 -2.04
C LEU A 23 -10.80 4.95 -1.14
N GLY A 24 -11.65 5.80 -1.72
CA GLY A 24 -12.64 6.61 -0.99
C GLY A 24 -12.10 7.93 -0.42
N TYR A 25 -10.90 8.34 -0.82
CA TYR A 25 -10.25 9.58 -0.39
C TYR A 25 -10.42 10.72 -1.41
N THR A 26 -10.17 11.95 -0.98
CA THR A 26 -10.29 13.15 -1.83
C THR A 26 -9.11 13.32 -2.79
N ASP A 27 -7.92 12.92 -2.35
CA ASP A 27 -6.67 13.08 -3.06
C ASP A 27 -5.64 12.05 -2.56
N TRP A 28 -4.57 11.88 -3.32
CA TRP A 28 -3.53 10.90 -2.99
C TRP A 28 -2.82 11.21 -1.68
N LYS A 29 -2.69 12.47 -1.29
CA LYS A 29 -2.00 12.84 -0.06
C LYS A 29 -2.69 12.20 1.16
N VAL A 30 -4.02 12.33 1.24
CA VAL A 30 -4.79 11.73 2.35
C VAL A 30 -4.80 10.20 2.26
N ALA A 31 -4.86 9.64 1.05
CA ALA A 31 -4.80 8.19 0.86
C ALA A 31 -3.46 7.59 1.30
N ASP A 32 -2.35 8.27 0.98
CA ASP A 32 -1.00 7.84 1.33
C ASP A 32 -0.76 7.88 2.85
N GLU A 33 -1.26 8.90 3.55
CA GLU A 33 -1.23 8.97 5.03
C GLU A 33 -1.93 7.77 5.72
N ASN A 34 -2.79 7.04 4.99
CA ASN A 34 -3.51 5.86 5.48
C ASN A 34 -3.07 4.56 4.79
N THR A 35 -2.04 4.63 3.95
CA THR A 35 -1.45 3.50 3.22
C THR A 35 -0.16 3.08 3.91
N PHE A 36 0.03 1.77 4.08
CA PHE A 36 1.21 1.16 4.67
C PHE A 36 1.83 0.21 3.66
N TYR A 37 3.11 0.40 3.39
CA TYR A 37 3.90 -0.56 2.62
C TYR A 37 4.12 -1.83 3.44
N VAL A 38 4.11 -3.00 2.77
CA VAL A 38 4.26 -4.31 3.43
C VAL A 38 5.46 -5.09 2.94
N TYR A 39 5.59 -5.30 1.63
CA TYR A 39 6.75 -6.01 1.09
C TYR A 39 7.00 -5.70 -0.38
N ARG A 40 8.27 -5.81 -0.80
CA ARG A 40 8.68 -5.65 -2.20
C ARG A 40 8.51 -6.93 -2.99
N ILE A 41 8.16 -6.75 -4.26
CA ILE A 41 8.35 -7.71 -5.33
C ILE A 41 9.37 -7.12 -6.33
N GLU A 42 10.43 -7.88 -6.63
CA GLU A 42 11.37 -7.44 -7.66
C GLU A 42 10.71 -7.50 -9.05
N PRO A 43 11.04 -6.57 -9.98
CA PRO A 43 12.09 -5.54 -9.85
C PRO A 43 11.67 -4.25 -9.14
N ASP A 44 10.44 -3.72 -9.32
CA ASP A 44 10.10 -2.34 -8.88
C ASP A 44 8.66 -2.17 -8.36
N ALA A 45 8.05 -3.22 -7.81
CA ALA A 45 6.70 -3.12 -7.23
C ALA A 45 6.66 -3.58 -5.78
N GLY A 46 5.60 -3.20 -5.07
CA GLY A 46 5.38 -3.48 -3.66
C GLY A 46 3.91 -3.76 -3.39
N TRP A 47 3.67 -4.48 -2.29
CA TRP A 47 2.34 -4.67 -1.75
C TRP A 47 2.09 -3.68 -0.63
N HIS A 48 0.89 -3.12 -0.66
CA HIS A 48 0.42 -2.07 0.22
C HIS A 48 -0.91 -2.45 0.85
N VAL A 49 -1.18 -1.88 2.02
CA VAL A 49 -2.49 -1.97 2.66
C VAL A 49 -2.93 -0.57 3.08
N THR A 50 -4.12 -0.18 2.67
CA THR A 50 -4.71 1.12 3.01
C THR A 50 -5.90 0.94 3.94
N GLU A 51 -5.91 1.63 5.09
CA GLU A 51 -7.12 1.77 5.88
C GLU A 51 -8.09 2.67 5.11
N LEU A 52 -9.31 2.21 4.84
CA LEU A 52 -10.34 2.95 4.13
C LEU A 52 -11.13 3.84 5.10
N PRO A 53 -11.83 4.89 4.62
CA PRO A 53 -12.65 5.76 5.48
C PRO A 53 -13.74 5.01 6.28
N ASN A 54 -14.19 3.85 5.79
CA ASN A 54 -15.16 2.98 6.46
C ASN A 54 -14.52 1.97 7.44
N LYS A 55 -13.24 2.15 7.80
CA LYS A 55 -12.48 1.31 8.73
C LYS A 55 -12.23 -0.13 8.26
N LYS A 56 -12.36 -0.38 6.95
CA LYS A 56 -11.91 -1.62 6.29
C LYS A 56 -10.51 -1.46 5.74
N TRP A 57 -9.90 -2.55 5.28
CA TRP A 57 -8.52 -2.55 4.80
C TRP A 57 -8.46 -3.00 3.35
N ALA A 58 -7.92 -2.15 2.46
CA ALA A 58 -7.71 -2.46 1.06
C ALA A 58 -6.27 -2.93 0.81
N VAL A 59 -6.12 -4.13 0.28
CA VAL A 59 -4.83 -4.68 -0.17
C VAL A 59 -4.69 -4.43 -1.67
N TRP A 60 -3.53 -3.94 -2.08
CA TRP A 60 -3.20 -3.67 -3.49
C TRP A 60 -1.68 -3.73 -3.72
N ASN A 61 -1.27 -3.80 -4.98
CA ASN A 61 0.14 -3.65 -5.36
C ASN A 61 0.25 -2.56 -6.45
N ASP A 62 1.42 -1.93 -6.51
CA ASP A 62 1.70 -0.83 -7.43
C ASP A 62 2.28 -1.30 -8.79
N GLU A 63 2.09 -2.58 -9.15
CA GLU A 63 2.51 -3.11 -10.45
C GLU A 63 1.71 -2.44 -11.59
N GLY A 64 2.42 -1.80 -12.52
CA GLY A 64 1.82 -1.12 -13.67
C GLY A 64 1.53 0.35 -13.43
N GLN A 65 0.29 0.79 -13.65
CA GLN A 65 -0.14 2.19 -13.51
C GLN A 65 -1.47 2.27 -12.74
N PRO A 66 -1.68 3.29 -11.90
CA PRO A 66 -2.95 3.47 -11.21
C PRO A 66 -4.10 3.79 -12.21
N PRO A 67 -5.36 3.49 -11.85
CA PRO A 67 -5.80 2.94 -10.57
C PRO A 67 -5.49 1.44 -10.45
N TYR A 68 -4.93 1.06 -9.29
CA TYR A 68 -4.57 -0.32 -9.01
C TYR A 68 -5.80 -1.15 -8.61
N SER A 69 -5.72 -2.46 -8.83
CA SER A 69 -6.76 -3.37 -8.35
C SER A 69 -6.68 -3.52 -6.84
N ILE A 70 -7.83 -3.39 -6.15
CA ILE A 70 -7.92 -3.53 -4.70
C ILE A 70 -8.72 -4.77 -4.30
N LYS A 71 -8.35 -5.37 -3.17
CA LYS A 71 -9.16 -6.35 -2.46
C LYS A 71 -9.41 -5.87 -1.04
N VAL A 72 -10.68 -5.82 -0.63
CA VAL A 72 -11.09 -5.24 0.65
C VAL A 72 -11.35 -6.33 1.69
N PHE A 73 -10.83 -6.13 2.89
CA PHE A 73 -10.96 -6.99 4.07
C PHE A 73 -11.61 -6.23 5.22
N ALA A 74 -12.27 -6.94 6.13
CA ALA A 74 -12.95 -6.29 7.24
C ALA A 74 -11.95 -5.85 8.33
N THR A 75 -10.84 -6.56 8.48
CA THR A 75 -9.84 -6.30 9.53
C THR A 75 -8.42 -6.26 8.97
N TRP A 76 -7.53 -5.59 9.72
CA TRP A 76 -6.10 -5.61 9.44
C TRP A 76 -5.55 -7.04 9.41
N TYR A 77 -5.93 -7.86 10.41
CA TYR A 77 -5.50 -9.26 10.52
C TYR A 77 -5.78 -10.07 9.25
N GLU A 78 -6.97 -9.91 8.66
CA GLU A 78 -7.33 -10.57 7.39
C GLU A 78 -6.48 -10.06 6.22
N ALA A 79 -6.26 -8.74 6.13
CA ALA A 79 -5.48 -8.11 5.07
C ALA A 79 -4.00 -8.54 5.12
N ILE A 80 -3.36 -8.39 6.28
CA ILE A 80 -1.95 -8.77 6.48
C ILE A 80 -1.76 -10.29 6.40
N GLY A 81 -2.74 -11.07 6.86
CA GLY A 81 -2.75 -12.53 6.71
C GLY A 81 -2.81 -12.98 5.26
N GLN A 82 -3.62 -12.33 4.42
CA GLN A 82 -3.61 -12.58 2.97
C GLN A 82 -2.26 -12.27 2.35
N LEU A 83 -1.63 -11.16 2.73
CA LEU A 83 -0.32 -10.78 2.22
C LEU A 83 0.78 -11.75 2.67
N ARG A 84 0.75 -12.21 3.93
CA ARG A 84 1.70 -13.21 4.42
C ARG A 84 1.60 -14.51 3.63
N LYS A 85 0.39 -14.97 3.36
CA LYS A 85 0.15 -16.15 2.53
C LYS A 85 0.74 -15.99 1.12
N LEU A 86 0.48 -14.85 0.46
CA LEU A 86 1.02 -14.57 -0.88
C LEU A 86 2.55 -14.48 -0.89
N PHE A 87 3.13 -13.90 0.16
CA PHE A 87 4.57 -13.78 0.35
C PHE A 87 5.24 -15.17 0.46
N GLU A 88 4.69 -16.04 1.30
CA GLU A 88 5.16 -17.42 1.49
C GLU A 88 4.97 -18.27 0.23
N GLU A 89 3.84 -18.16 -0.47
CA GLU A 89 3.58 -18.85 -1.73
C GLU A 89 4.60 -18.49 -2.83
N LYS A 90 5.09 -17.25 -2.82
CA LYS A 90 6.15 -16.79 -3.75
C LYS A 90 7.56 -17.20 -3.32
N GLY A 91 7.74 -17.72 -2.11
CA GLY A 91 9.05 -18.11 -1.58
C GLY A 91 10.02 -16.92 -1.47
N LEU A 92 9.51 -15.74 -1.15
CA LEU A 92 10.33 -14.53 -1.05
C LEU A 92 11.24 -14.57 0.19
N PRO A 93 12.44 -13.97 0.14
CA PRO A 93 13.30 -13.83 1.32
C PRO A 93 12.62 -13.01 2.41
N GLU A 94 12.68 -13.45 3.68
CA GLU A 94 12.03 -12.77 4.82
C GLU A 94 12.45 -11.30 4.97
N GLU A 95 13.65 -10.93 4.54
CA GLU A 95 14.13 -9.55 4.48
C GLU A 95 13.27 -8.61 3.61
N TYR A 96 12.42 -9.15 2.73
CA TYR A 96 11.49 -8.35 1.94
C TYR A 96 10.19 -8.04 2.68
N TRP A 97 9.88 -8.80 3.74
CA TRP A 97 8.73 -8.58 4.60
C TRP A 97 9.03 -7.44 5.58
N MET A 98 8.70 -6.22 5.19
CA MET A 98 8.97 -5.00 5.96
C MET A 98 7.69 -4.16 6.14
N PRO A 99 6.71 -4.62 6.94
CA PRO A 99 5.48 -3.86 7.17
C PRO A 99 5.75 -2.56 7.91
N GLU A 100 5.33 -1.45 7.32
CA GLU A 100 5.36 -0.13 7.96
C GLU A 100 4.38 -0.04 9.13
N GLY A 101 4.66 0.87 10.05
CA GLY A 101 3.81 1.14 11.21
C GLY A 101 4.10 0.26 12.43
N PHE A 102 5.26 -0.41 12.46
CA PHE A 102 5.69 -1.32 13.51
C PHE A 102 7.17 -1.14 13.83
N ASP A 103 7.57 -1.37 15.09
CA ASP A 103 8.99 -1.48 15.44
C ASP A 103 9.54 -2.87 15.06
N GLU A 104 10.88 -3.02 14.97
CA GLU A 104 11.60 -4.22 14.48
C GLU A 104 11.27 -5.57 15.16
N ASN A 105 10.50 -5.58 16.25
CA ASN A 105 10.12 -6.80 16.97
C ASN A 105 8.62 -6.90 17.29
N GLU A 106 7.81 -5.97 16.76
CA GLU A 106 6.36 -6.01 17.00
C GLU A 106 5.69 -7.08 16.14
N ASN A 107 4.75 -7.80 16.74
CA ASN A 107 3.97 -8.78 16.01
C ASN A 107 2.90 -8.07 15.17
N VAL A 108 3.14 -7.99 13.85
CA VAL A 108 2.27 -7.32 12.89
C VAL A 108 0.87 -7.94 12.79
N PHE A 109 0.65 -9.15 13.28
CA PHE A 109 -0.66 -9.81 13.25
C PHE A 109 -1.53 -9.49 14.49
N MET A 110 -0.97 -8.86 15.52
CA MET A 110 -1.67 -8.67 16.81
C MET A 110 -2.32 -7.29 16.96
N LYS A 111 -1.94 -6.32 16.13
CA LYS A 111 -2.45 -4.94 16.19
C LYS A 111 -2.41 -4.28 14.81
N GLU A 112 -3.18 -3.21 14.64
CA GLU A 112 -3.15 -2.35 13.46
C GLU A 112 -1.84 -1.53 13.41
N PRO A 113 -1.38 -1.12 12.21
CA PRO A 113 -0.18 -0.31 12.05
C PRO A 113 -0.35 1.09 12.64
N ASP A 114 0.75 1.61 13.20
CA ASP A 114 0.84 2.95 13.75
C ASP A 114 1.30 3.94 12.67
N ARG A 115 0.49 4.97 12.38
CA ARG A 115 0.82 6.00 11.38
C ARG A 115 2.05 6.80 11.76
N ASP A 116 2.31 6.99 13.06
CA ASP A 116 3.47 7.74 13.55
C ASP A 116 4.78 6.95 13.38
N LYS A 117 4.69 5.66 13.06
CA LYS A 117 5.82 4.76 12.79
C LYS A 117 5.98 4.43 11.30
N LYS A 118 5.25 5.11 10.41
CA LYS A 118 5.46 5.00 8.96
C LYS A 118 6.77 5.70 8.58
N MET A 119 7.61 5.06 7.78
CA MET A 119 8.95 5.56 7.41
C MET A 119 8.93 6.51 6.22
#